data_AF-A0A9E7G4B2-F1
#
_entry.id   AF-A0A9E7G4B2-F1
#
_cell.length_a   1.000
_cell.length_b   1.000
_cell.length_c   1.000
_cell.angle_alpha   90.00
_cell.angle_beta   90.00
_cell.angle_gamma   90.00
#
_symmetry.space_group_name_H-M   'P 1'
#
loop_
_entity.id
_entity.type
_entity.pdbx_description
1 polymer ?
#
loop_
_entity_poly.entity_id
_entity_poly.type
_entity_poly.pdbx_seq_one_letter_code
_entity_poly.pdbx_strand_id
1 'polypeptide(L)'
;MAFPYLEAVLGESYWFREGFRVSLIAGFMIFMYFFETYLDIRQHAALKLTNLPKPLEGVISQEKFERARAYSIDKSCFHFIHEAVTILMDTAILCFGILPWFWKVSGNLVAYLGLDAENEIMHTLSFLAGVMIWSQLPDGELREKIEKLAASLKFPLKKLFVVDGSTRSSHSNAYMYGFFNNKRIVLYDTLIQQCTNEEEVVAVIAHELGHWKLNHTMYSFIAVQHTVIPLQHLVNFGLNLVSRTFEFQADAFAKKLGYAKALCAGLIKLQEENLSAMNTDPWYSAYHYSHPPLVERLAAIEEPDSKKED
;
A
#
# COMPACT_ATOMS: atom_id res chain seq x y z
N MET A 1 -24.39 -0.90 -44.93
CA MET A 1 -25.11 -1.94 -44.17
C MET A 1 -24.09 -2.89 -43.58
N ALA A 2 -23.63 -2.61 -42.35
CA ALA A 2 -22.92 -3.51 -41.41
C ALA A 2 -22.37 -2.69 -40.22
N PHE A 3 -23.23 -1.92 -39.56
CA PHE A 3 -22.98 -1.33 -38.24
C PHE A 3 -24.21 -1.55 -37.35
N PRO A 4 -24.35 -2.75 -36.72
CA PRO A 4 -25.16 -2.82 -35.51
C PRO A 4 -24.55 -3.67 -34.37
N TYR A 5 -23.41 -4.35 -34.57
CA TYR A 5 -22.85 -5.27 -33.56
C TYR A 5 -21.69 -4.69 -32.73
N LEU A 6 -21.03 -3.62 -33.20
CA LEU A 6 -19.93 -2.97 -32.44
C LEU A 6 -20.44 -2.01 -31.37
N GLU A 7 -21.63 -1.41 -31.53
CA GLU A 7 -22.27 -0.57 -30.50
C GLU A 7 -22.99 -1.40 -29.41
N ALA A 8 -23.40 -2.64 -29.72
CA ALA A 8 -24.19 -3.47 -28.80
C ALA A 8 -23.35 -4.18 -27.71
N VAL A 9 -22.02 -4.30 -27.88
CA VAL A 9 -21.14 -5.05 -26.95
C VAL A 9 -20.14 -4.13 -26.23
N LEU A 10 -19.88 -2.93 -26.77
CA LEU A 10 -18.91 -1.96 -26.23
C LEU A 10 -19.57 -0.60 -25.95
N GLY A 11 -20.79 -0.61 -25.42
CA GLY A 11 -21.52 0.62 -25.08
C GLY A 11 -20.66 1.54 -24.23
N GLU A 12 -20.82 2.86 -24.44
CA GLU A 12 -20.18 4.01 -23.75
C GLU A 12 -19.89 3.78 -22.25
N SER A 13 -20.67 2.93 -21.60
CA SER A 13 -20.50 2.33 -20.27
C SER A 13 -19.09 1.83 -19.88
N TYR A 14 -18.23 1.34 -20.79
CA TYR A 14 -16.93 0.73 -20.41
C TYR A 14 -15.83 1.78 -20.14
N TRP A 15 -15.67 2.75 -21.03
CA TRP A 15 -14.78 3.90 -20.81
C TRP A 15 -15.32 4.81 -19.70
N PHE A 16 -16.66 4.93 -19.61
CA PHE A 16 -17.31 5.54 -18.47
C PHE A 16 -16.95 4.80 -17.17
N ARG A 17 -16.89 3.46 -17.15
CA ARG A 17 -16.51 2.65 -15.97
C ARG A 17 -15.04 2.75 -15.57
N GLU A 18 -14.08 2.78 -16.50
CA GLU A 18 -12.65 2.94 -16.14
C GLU A 18 -12.30 4.37 -15.74
N GLY A 19 -12.79 5.37 -16.47
CA GLY A 19 -12.67 6.77 -16.09
C GLY A 19 -13.31 7.02 -14.72
N PHE A 20 -14.52 6.48 -14.50
CA PHE A 20 -15.20 6.54 -13.21
C PHE A 20 -14.38 5.90 -12.07
N ARG A 21 -13.69 4.79 -12.31
CA ARG A 21 -12.82 4.17 -11.29
C ARG A 21 -11.61 5.04 -10.96
N VAL A 22 -10.88 5.55 -11.95
CA VAL A 22 -9.76 6.48 -11.70
C VAL A 22 -10.24 7.75 -11.02
N SER A 23 -11.39 8.29 -11.42
CA SER A 23 -12.00 9.45 -10.77
C SER A 23 -12.45 9.18 -9.33
N LEU A 24 -12.96 7.98 -9.02
CA LEU A 24 -13.28 7.58 -7.65
C LEU A 24 -12.03 7.49 -6.78
N ILE A 25 -10.95 6.92 -7.34
CA ILE A 25 -9.65 6.78 -6.66
C ILE A 25 -9.07 8.15 -6.36
N ALA A 26 -8.92 8.98 -7.40
CA ALA A 26 -8.44 10.34 -7.25
C ALA A 26 -9.34 11.15 -6.30
N GLY A 27 -10.66 10.97 -6.38
CA GLY A 27 -11.61 11.60 -5.47
C GLY A 27 -11.39 11.20 -4.00
N PHE A 28 -11.19 9.91 -3.72
CA PHE A 28 -10.89 9.44 -2.38
C PHE A 28 -9.52 9.91 -1.89
N MET A 29 -8.48 9.87 -2.73
CA MET A 29 -7.14 10.38 -2.40
C MET A 29 -7.18 11.87 -2.04
N ILE A 30 -7.87 12.67 -2.86
CA ILE A 30 -8.05 14.11 -2.62
C ILE A 30 -8.84 14.35 -1.34
N PHE A 31 -9.93 13.59 -1.13
CA PHE A 31 -10.71 13.67 0.11
C PHE A 31 -9.84 13.37 1.34
N MET A 32 -9.08 12.28 1.32
CA MET A 32 -8.19 11.90 2.42
C MET A 32 -7.11 12.97 2.63
N TYR A 33 -6.50 13.49 1.57
CA TYR A 33 -5.55 14.60 1.67
C TYR A 33 -6.15 15.81 2.39
N PHE A 34 -7.37 16.24 2.03
CA PHE A 34 -8.03 17.35 2.72
C PHE A 34 -8.40 17.03 4.16
N PHE A 35 -8.82 15.80 4.45
CA PHE A 35 -9.12 15.35 5.81
C PHE A 35 -7.88 15.36 6.71
N GLU A 36 -6.77 14.77 6.26
CA GLU A 36 -5.50 14.75 6.98
C GLU A 36 -4.95 16.18 7.15
N THR A 37 -4.97 16.98 6.07
CA THR A 37 -4.55 18.40 6.11
C THR A 37 -5.39 19.19 7.11
N TYR A 38 -6.69 18.90 7.23
CA TYR A 38 -7.54 19.54 8.23
C TYR A 38 -7.07 19.21 9.65
N LEU A 39 -6.75 17.94 9.95
CA LEU A 39 -6.21 17.54 11.26
C LEU A 39 -4.85 18.19 11.52
N ASP A 40 -3.98 18.23 10.52
CA ASP A 40 -2.67 18.89 10.61
C ASP A 40 -2.79 20.39 10.88
N ILE A 41 -3.74 21.09 10.24
CA ILE A 41 -3.98 22.53 10.47
C ILE A 41 -4.37 22.77 11.93
N ARG A 42 -5.23 21.91 12.49
CA ARG A 42 -5.62 22.00 13.90
C ARG A 42 -4.42 21.77 14.81
N GLN A 43 -3.62 20.74 14.53
CA GLN A 43 -2.40 20.47 15.29
C GLN A 43 -1.41 21.62 15.19
N HIS A 44 -1.21 22.17 14.01
CA HIS A 44 -0.31 23.30 13.78
C HIS A 44 -0.78 24.56 14.52
N ALA A 45 -2.08 24.80 14.59
CA ALA A 45 -2.65 25.87 15.42
C ALA A 45 -2.38 25.62 16.92
N ALA A 46 -2.55 24.38 17.40
CA ALA A 46 -2.24 24.01 18.78
C ALA A 46 -0.74 24.20 19.10
N LEU A 47 0.15 23.85 18.16
CA LEU A 47 1.60 24.04 18.31
C LEU A 47 2.01 25.52 18.41
N LYS A 48 1.23 26.45 17.85
CA LYS A 48 1.51 27.89 17.95
C LYS A 48 1.16 28.49 19.31
N LEU A 49 0.43 27.76 20.16
CA LEU A 49 0.10 28.22 21.51
C LEU A 49 1.38 28.39 22.33
N THR A 50 1.54 29.58 22.93
CA THR A 50 2.73 29.95 23.69
C THR A 50 2.62 29.63 25.18
N ASN A 51 1.43 29.27 25.64
CA ASN A 51 1.20 28.80 26.98
C ASN A 51 1.53 27.31 27.09
N LEU A 52 2.15 26.97 28.21
CA LEU A 52 2.39 25.60 28.61
C LEU A 52 1.06 24.94 29.01
N PRO A 53 0.86 23.64 28.76
CA PRO A 53 -0.24 22.91 29.39
C PRO A 53 -0.12 22.93 30.91
N LYS A 54 -1.25 23.11 31.61
CA LYS A 54 -1.32 23.18 33.08
C LYS A 54 -0.54 22.07 33.81
N PRO A 55 -0.61 20.77 33.41
CA PRO A 55 0.12 19.72 34.11
C PRO A 55 1.64 19.80 34.00
N LEU A 56 2.16 20.61 33.07
CA LEU A 56 3.59 20.80 32.87
C LEU A 56 4.10 22.09 33.54
N GLU A 57 3.20 22.96 34.00
CA GLU A 57 3.54 24.28 34.55
C GLU A 57 4.41 24.12 35.80
N GLY A 58 5.57 24.79 35.81
CA GLY A 58 6.53 24.68 36.91
C GLY A 58 7.36 23.40 36.90
N VAL A 59 7.09 22.44 36.01
CA VAL A 59 7.91 21.22 35.84
C VAL A 59 8.88 21.36 34.68
N ILE A 60 8.40 21.86 33.54
CA ILE A 60 9.24 22.12 32.35
C ILE A 60 9.58 23.60 32.29
N SER A 61 10.85 23.92 32.01
CA SER A 61 11.26 25.32 31.83
C SER A 61 10.69 25.91 30.53
N GLN A 62 10.36 27.19 30.56
CA GLN A 62 9.83 27.91 29.39
C GLN A 62 10.78 27.79 28.18
N GLU A 63 12.09 27.84 28.40
CA GLU A 63 13.11 27.67 27.36
C GLU A 63 13.02 26.31 26.64
N LYS A 64 12.91 25.20 27.41
CA LYS A 64 12.79 23.85 26.83
C LYS A 64 11.49 23.71 26.05
N PHE A 65 10.39 24.24 26.58
CA PHE A 65 9.11 24.26 25.88
C PHE A 65 9.20 25.02 24.56
N GLU A 66 9.78 26.21 24.55
CA GLU A 66 9.92 27.02 23.34
C GLU A 66 10.79 26.33 22.29
N ARG A 67 11.85 25.64 22.72
CA ARG A 67 12.69 24.82 21.83
C ARG A 67 11.93 23.65 21.22
N ALA A 68 11.21 22.85 22.02
CA ALA A 68 10.41 21.74 21.53
C ALA A 68 9.25 22.21 20.62
N ARG A 69 8.65 23.36 20.96
CA ARG A 69 7.59 24.02 20.18
C ARG A 69 8.13 24.48 18.82
N ALA A 70 9.25 25.19 18.79
CA ALA A 70 9.88 25.63 17.54
C ALA A 70 10.19 24.44 16.62
N TYR A 71 10.81 23.39 17.17
CA TYR A 71 11.08 22.15 16.44
C TYR A 71 9.80 21.50 15.88
N SER A 72 8.73 21.44 16.68
CA SER A 72 7.46 20.86 16.26
C SER A 72 6.76 21.69 15.18
N ILE A 73 6.84 23.02 15.27
CA ILE A 73 6.31 23.94 14.24
C ILE A 73 7.07 23.74 12.94
N ASP A 74 8.40 23.69 12.97
CA ASP A 74 9.23 23.47 11.78
C ASP A 74 8.93 22.11 11.12
N LYS A 75 8.83 21.06 11.93
CA LYS A 75 8.43 19.72 11.47
C LYS A 75 7.04 19.74 10.82
N SER A 76 6.08 20.44 11.41
CA SER A 76 4.73 20.59 10.88
C SER A 76 4.71 21.39 9.57
N CYS A 77 5.47 22.50 9.48
CA CYS A 77 5.64 23.27 8.24
C CYS A 77 6.21 22.40 7.11
N PHE A 78 7.27 21.63 7.40
CA PHE A 78 7.84 20.69 6.45
C PHE A 78 6.83 19.63 6.04
N HIS A 79 6.08 19.08 6.99
CA HIS A 79 5.06 18.06 6.74
C HIS A 79 3.99 18.56 5.77
N PHE A 80 3.45 19.77 5.94
CA PHE A 80 2.48 20.34 4.99
C PHE A 80 3.02 20.41 3.56
N ILE A 81 4.28 20.84 3.41
CA ILE A 81 4.92 20.94 2.09
C ILE A 81 5.13 19.54 1.51
N HIS A 82 5.62 18.61 2.33
CA HIS A 82 5.83 17.22 1.95
C HIS A 82 4.52 16.59 1.45
N GLU A 83 3.44 16.65 2.24
CA GLU A 83 2.15 16.06 1.86
C GLU A 83 1.56 16.72 0.61
N ALA A 84 1.68 18.05 0.47
CA ALA A 84 1.24 18.76 -0.73
C ALA A 84 2.02 18.31 -1.98
N VAL A 85 3.34 18.12 -1.86
CA VAL A 85 4.17 17.61 -2.96
C VAL A 85 3.83 16.15 -3.26
N THR A 86 3.66 15.32 -2.23
CA THR A 86 3.31 13.89 -2.38
C THR A 86 1.98 13.73 -3.08
N ILE A 87 0.91 14.42 -2.66
CA ILE A 87 -0.40 14.29 -3.34
C ILE A 87 -0.34 14.77 -4.78
N LEU A 88 0.42 15.84 -5.09
CA LEU A 88 0.61 16.32 -6.45
C LEU A 88 1.38 15.31 -7.30
N MET A 89 2.44 14.72 -6.74
CA MET A 89 3.23 13.68 -7.39
C MET A 89 2.40 12.43 -7.64
N ASP A 90 1.68 11.93 -6.63
CA ASP A 90 0.84 10.74 -6.73
C ASP A 90 -0.32 10.93 -7.71
N THR A 91 -0.96 12.11 -7.67
CA THR A 91 -1.99 12.48 -8.64
C THR A 91 -1.42 12.58 -10.05
N ALA A 92 -0.24 13.17 -10.22
CA ALA A 92 0.43 13.23 -11.53
C ALA A 92 0.82 11.82 -12.01
N ILE A 93 1.34 10.98 -11.12
CA ILE A 93 1.68 9.58 -11.41
C ILE A 93 0.45 8.83 -11.90
N LEU A 94 -0.69 9.00 -11.23
CA LEU A 94 -1.95 8.34 -11.56
C LEU A 94 -2.54 8.89 -12.87
N CYS A 95 -2.68 10.21 -13.00
CA CYS A 95 -3.35 10.86 -14.14
C CYS A 95 -2.53 10.79 -15.43
N PHE A 96 -1.20 10.86 -15.36
CA PHE A 96 -0.32 10.79 -16.54
C PHE A 96 0.24 9.39 -16.80
N GLY A 97 -0.09 8.41 -15.96
CA GLY A 97 0.42 7.05 -16.11
C GLY A 97 1.96 7.00 -16.04
N ILE A 98 2.57 7.77 -15.12
CA ILE A 98 4.03 7.86 -14.99
C ILE A 98 4.63 6.50 -14.61
N LEU A 99 3.95 5.72 -13.78
CA LEU A 99 4.39 4.36 -13.45
C LEU A 99 4.44 3.45 -14.70
N PRO A 100 3.38 3.39 -15.54
CA PRO A 100 3.44 2.76 -16.86
C PRO A 100 4.59 3.27 -17.76
N TRP A 101 4.90 4.56 -17.71
CA TRP A 101 5.98 5.17 -18.50
C TRP A 101 7.38 4.83 -17.97
N PHE A 102 7.61 4.92 -16.66
CA PHE A 102 8.89 4.60 -16.02
C PHE A 102 9.25 3.13 -16.22
N TRP A 103 8.23 2.28 -16.13
CA TRP A 103 8.35 0.89 -16.52
C TRP A 103 8.89 0.73 -17.95
N LYS A 104 8.38 1.50 -18.92
CA LYS A 104 8.86 1.48 -20.31
C LYS A 104 10.32 1.95 -20.45
N VAL A 105 10.76 2.95 -19.68
CA VAL A 105 12.14 3.48 -19.72
C VAL A 105 13.15 2.48 -19.14
N SER A 106 12.81 1.81 -18.04
CA SER A 106 13.69 0.82 -17.41
C SER A 106 14.09 -0.31 -18.39
N GLY A 107 13.16 -0.77 -19.23
CA GLY A 107 13.45 -1.74 -20.29
C GLY A 107 14.46 -1.24 -21.34
N ASN A 108 14.51 0.06 -21.63
CA ASN A 108 15.46 0.64 -22.57
C ASN A 108 16.88 0.72 -21.98
N LEU A 109 17.01 0.92 -20.67
CA LEU A 109 18.31 1.05 -19.99
C LEU A 109 19.07 -0.28 -19.96
N VAL A 110 18.37 -1.39 -19.73
CA VAL A 110 18.98 -2.73 -19.81
C VAL A 110 19.51 -3.00 -21.22
N ALA A 111 18.82 -2.51 -22.25
CA ALA A 111 19.22 -2.69 -23.65
C ALA A 111 20.51 -1.95 -23.97
N TYR A 112 20.71 -0.80 -23.33
CA TYR A 112 21.88 0.03 -23.51
C TYR A 112 23.15 -0.57 -22.86
N LEU A 113 23.02 -1.27 -21.73
CA LEU A 113 24.16 -1.88 -21.02
C LEU A 113 24.74 -3.13 -21.71
N GLY A 114 24.24 -3.51 -22.90
CA GLY A 114 24.65 -4.72 -23.61
C GLY A 114 24.27 -6.01 -22.88
N LEU A 115 23.53 -5.88 -21.77
CA LEU A 115 22.83 -6.94 -21.10
C LEU A 115 21.54 -7.20 -21.87
N ASP A 116 21.12 -8.46 -21.94
CA ASP A 116 19.91 -8.81 -22.66
C ASP A 116 18.68 -8.19 -21.98
N ALA A 117 18.18 -7.10 -22.57
CA ALA A 117 17.01 -6.35 -22.10
C ALA A 117 15.68 -7.03 -22.32
N GLU A 118 15.67 -8.07 -23.16
CA GLU A 118 14.54 -8.95 -23.34
C GLU A 118 14.53 -10.07 -22.28
N ASN A 119 15.63 -10.18 -21.52
CA ASN A 119 15.80 -11.09 -20.41
C ASN A 119 15.23 -10.47 -19.12
N GLU A 120 13.92 -10.61 -18.95
CA GLU A 120 13.23 -10.27 -17.69
C GLU A 120 13.85 -10.94 -16.48
N ILE A 121 14.60 -12.02 -16.69
CA ILE A 121 15.36 -12.72 -15.67
C ILE A 121 16.50 -11.85 -15.13
N MET A 122 17.29 -11.10 -15.91
CA MET A 122 18.33 -10.21 -15.34
C MET A 122 17.74 -8.97 -14.69
N HIS A 123 16.64 -8.45 -15.22
CA HIS A 123 15.93 -7.29 -14.67
C HIS A 123 15.21 -7.62 -13.35
N THR A 124 14.70 -8.85 -13.24
CA THR A 124 14.02 -9.39 -12.05
C THR A 124 15.02 -10.06 -11.09
N LEU A 125 16.17 -10.60 -11.52
CA LEU A 125 17.23 -11.16 -10.65
C LEU A 125 18.17 -10.09 -10.08
N SER A 126 18.34 -8.95 -10.76
CA SER A 126 18.86 -7.74 -10.11
C SER A 126 17.92 -7.26 -8.99
N PHE A 127 16.68 -7.76 -8.99
CA PHE A 127 15.60 -7.44 -8.04
C PHE A 127 15.25 -8.62 -7.08
N LEU A 128 15.52 -9.91 -7.40
CA LEU A 128 15.12 -11.15 -6.67
C LEU A 128 16.21 -12.26 -6.62
N ALA A 129 17.43 -11.97 -7.09
CA ALA A 129 18.76 -12.48 -6.71
C ALA A 129 19.29 -13.89 -7.10
N GLY A 130 18.53 -14.98 -7.08
CA GLY A 130 19.07 -16.33 -7.28
C GLY A 130 18.01 -17.36 -6.93
N VAL A 131 18.16 -18.58 -7.44
CA VAL A 131 17.25 -19.72 -7.18
C VAL A 131 15.90 -19.64 -7.90
N MET A 132 15.84 -20.20 -9.11
CA MET A 132 14.85 -21.21 -9.54
C MET A 132 15.01 -21.50 -11.04
N ILE A 133 14.95 -22.78 -11.41
CA ILE A 133 15.27 -23.32 -12.74
C ILE A 133 13.94 -23.63 -13.47
N TRP A 134 13.77 -23.09 -14.67
CA TRP A 134 12.62 -23.37 -15.54
C TRP A 134 13.09 -23.98 -16.87
N SER A 135 12.31 -24.88 -17.46
CA SER A 135 12.56 -25.49 -18.77
C SER A 135 11.56 -25.00 -19.83
N GLN A 136 12.03 -24.85 -21.08
CA GLN A 136 11.15 -24.51 -22.21
C GLN A 136 10.22 -25.67 -22.57
N LEU A 137 8.98 -25.35 -23.00
CA LEU A 137 8.10 -26.37 -23.59
C LEU A 137 8.78 -26.92 -24.86
N PRO A 138 8.92 -28.25 -25.01
CA PRO A 138 9.47 -28.85 -26.22
C PRO A 138 8.70 -28.44 -27.48
N ASP A 139 9.37 -28.43 -28.61
CA ASP A 139 8.72 -28.21 -29.90
C ASP A 139 7.79 -29.39 -30.23
N GLY A 140 6.56 -29.10 -30.67
CA GLY A 140 5.52 -30.11 -30.91
C GLY A 140 4.15 -29.50 -31.25
N GLU A 141 3.17 -30.37 -31.52
CA GLU A 141 1.83 -29.98 -31.98
C GLU A 141 1.09 -29.08 -30.97
N LEU A 142 1.16 -29.41 -29.67
CA LEU A 142 0.63 -28.59 -28.57
C LEU A 142 1.19 -27.15 -28.58
N ARG A 143 2.50 -27.00 -28.78
CA ARG A 143 3.17 -25.69 -28.80
C ARG A 143 2.65 -24.85 -29.96
N GLU A 144 2.57 -25.43 -31.15
CA GLU A 144 2.06 -24.72 -32.34
C GLU A 144 0.61 -24.27 -32.16
N LYS A 145 -0.25 -25.10 -31.55
CA LYS A 145 -1.65 -24.74 -31.27
C LYS A 145 -1.75 -23.56 -30.32
N ILE A 146 -0.95 -23.54 -29.25
CA ILE A 146 -0.92 -22.42 -28.28
C ILE A 146 -0.40 -21.14 -28.93
N GLU A 147 0.66 -21.23 -29.73
CA GLU A 147 1.21 -20.07 -30.44
C GLU A 147 0.23 -19.49 -31.47
N LYS A 148 -0.47 -20.35 -32.23
CA LYS A 148 -1.54 -19.92 -33.15
C LYS A 148 -2.70 -19.23 -32.41
N LEU A 149 -3.14 -19.79 -31.28
CA LEU A 149 -4.19 -19.19 -30.47
C LEU A 149 -3.77 -17.81 -29.93
N ALA A 150 -2.57 -17.71 -29.34
CA ALA A 150 -2.02 -16.45 -28.86
C ALA A 150 -1.93 -15.40 -29.98
N ALA A 151 -1.42 -15.78 -31.15
CA ALA A 151 -1.32 -14.91 -32.32
C ALA A 151 -2.69 -14.40 -32.78
N SER A 152 -3.72 -15.26 -32.79
CA SER A 152 -5.08 -14.89 -33.18
C SER A 152 -5.69 -13.80 -32.28
N LEU A 153 -5.34 -13.80 -30.99
CA LEU A 153 -5.81 -12.84 -30.00
C LEU A 153 -4.95 -11.56 -29.93
N LYS A 154 -3.89 -11.49 -30.75
CA LYS A 154 -2.80 -10.50 -30.66
C LYS A 154 -2.16 -10.48 -29.27
N PHE A 155 -2.13 -11.63 -28.61
CA PHE A 155 -1.41 -11.81 -27.37
C PHE A 155 0.08 -11.79 -27.68
N PRO A 156 0.88 -10.91 -27.06
CA PRO A 156 2.29 -10.76 -27.39
C PRO A 156 3.11 -11.83 -26.67
N LEU A 157 2.85 -13.10 -27.04
CA LEU A 157 3.53 -14.29 -26.52
C LEU A 157 4.99 -14.28 -26.95
N LYS A 158 5.90 -14.35 -25.98
CA LYS A 158 7.35 -14.39 -26.21
C LYS A 158 7.97 -15.74 -25.88
N LYS A 159 7.55 -16.37 -24.78
CA LYS A 159 8.07 -17.68 -24.34
C LYS A 159 6.95 -18.52 -23.72
N LEU A 160 7.04 -19.83 -23.95
CA LEU A 160 6.14 -20.85 -23.42
C LEU A 160 6.98 -21.86 -22.62
N PHE A 161 6.66 -22.01 -21.34
CA PHE A 161 7.45 -22.81 -20.41
C PHE A 161 6.64 -23.98 -19.85
N VAL A 162 7.36 -25.06 -19.51
CA VAL A 162 6.82 -26.15 -18.68
C VAL A 162 7.58 -26.21 -17.38
N VAL A 163 6.81 -26.33 -16.30
CA VAL A 163 7.29 -26.52 -14.94
C VAL A 163 7.05 -27.96 -14.55
N ASP A 164 8.07 -28.59 -13.98
CA ASP A 164 7.93 -29.84 -13.24
C ASP A 164 7.19 -29.57 -11.91
N GLY A 165 5.86 -29.68 -11.96
CA GLY A 165 4.99 -29.64 -10.79
C GLY A 165 4.77 -31.02 -10.17
N SER A 166 4.97 -32.09 -10.95
CA SER A 166 4.76 -33.48 -10.53
C SER A 166 5.70 -33.92 -9.41
N THR A 167 6.91 -33.36 -9.33
CA THR A 167 7.85 -33.55 -8.21
C THR A 167 7.35 -33.01 -6.87
N ARG A 168 6.37 -32.10 -6.87
CA ARG A 168 5.86 -31.43 -5.65
C ARG A 168 4.44 -31.82 -5.29
N SER A 169 3.56 -32.04 -6.27
CA SER A 169 2.17 -32.43 -6.03
C SER A 169 1.47 -32.93 -7.30
N SER A 170 0.30 -33.56 -7.15
CA SER A 170 -0.57 -33.93 -8.28
C SER A 170 -1.45 -32.78 -8.79
N HIS A 171 -1.30 -31.56 -8.28
CA HIS A 171 -2.10 -30.41 -8.73
C HIS A 171 -1.63 -29.92 -10.09
N SER A 172 -2.59 -29.56 -10.94
CA SER A 172 -2.37 -29.01 -12.28
C SER A 172 -2.69 -27.53 -12.31
N ASN A 173 -1.88 -26.77 -13.05
CA ASN A 173 -2.05 -25.34 -13.17
C ASN A 173 -1.52 -24.84 -14.52
N ALA A 174 -2.05 -23.72 -14.98
CA ALA A 174 -1.50 -22.90 -16.03
C ALA A 174 -1.66 -21.45 -15.61
N TYR A 175 -0.66 -20.63 -15.90
CA TYR A 175 -0.77 -19.20 -15.65
C TYR A 175 0.00 -18.41 -16.68
N MET A 176 -0.36 -17.14 -16.77
CA MET A 176 0.34 -16.19 -17.61
C MET A 176 0.97 -15.12 -16.76
N TYR A 177 2.15 -14.68 -17.17
CA TYR A 177 2.85 -13.60 -16.52
C TYR A 177 3.65 -12.81 -17.55
N GLY A 178 4.27 -11.73 -17.11
CA GLY A 178 5.06 -10.86 -17.96
C GLY A 178 4.34 -9.57 -18.32
N PHE A 179 5.12 -8.56 -18.63
CA PHE A 179 4.65 -7.18 -18.74
C PHE A 179 4.63 -6.74 -20.20
N PHE A 180 3.68 -5.88 -20.56
CA PHE A 180 3.54 -5.32 -21.93
C PHE A 180 3.57 -6.39 -23.04
N ASN A 181 4.43 -6.21 -24.06
CA ASN A 181 4.58 -7.09 -25.22
C ASN A 181 5.48 -8.32 -24.95
N ASN A 182 5.76 -8.60 -23.68
CA ASN A 182 6.55 -9.75 -23.26
C ASN A 182 5.72 -10.64 -22.34
N LYS A 183 4.67 -11.23 -22.92
CA LYS A 183 3.80 -12.15 -22.20
C LYS A 183 4.32 -13.56 -22.35
N ARG A 184 4.23 -14.33 -21.27
CA ARG A 184 4.65 -15.72 -21.22
C ARG A 184 3.53 -16.57 -20.65
N ILE A 185 3.47 -17.80 -21.13
CA ILE A 185 2.54 -18.82 -20.64
C ILE A 185 3.39 -19.88 -19.95
N VAL A 186 2.95 -20.30 -18.78
CA VAL A 186 3.56 -21.39 -18.00
C VAL A 186 2.52 -22.48 -17.84
N LEU A 187 2.92 -23.70 -18.20
CA LEU A 187 2.14 -24.92 -18.03
C LEU A 187 2.82 -25.78 -16.97
N TYR A 188 2.03 -26.42 -16.11
CA TYR A 188 2.56 -27.50 -15.29
C TYR A 188 2.60 -28.79 -16.13
N ASP A 189 3.63 -29.59 -15.96
CA ASP A 189 3.75 -30.92 -16.58
C ASP A 189 2.57 -31.82 -16.21
N THR A 190 2.08 -31.74 -14.97
CA THR A 190 0.89 -32.44 -14.49
C THR A 190 -0.36 -32.08 -15.28
N LEU A 191 -0.52 -30.82 -15.71
CA LEU A 191 -1.65 -30.40 -16.56
C LEU A 191 -1.60 -31.10 -17.92
N ILE A 192 -0.41 -31.18 -18.52
CA ILE A 192 -0.20 -31.83 -19.81
C ILE A 192 -0.43 -33.35 -19.70
N GLN A 193 -0.02 -33.97 -18.59
CA GLN A 193 -0.19 -35.41 -18.35
C GLN A 193 -1.65 -35.82 -18.03
N GLN A 194 -2.42 -34.94 -17.40
CA GLN A 194 -3.79 -35.23 -16.97
C GLN A 194 -4.84 -34.98 -18.05
N CYS A 195 -4.59 -34.05 -18.99
CA CYS A 195 -5.46 -33.83 -20.13
C CYS A 195 -5.39 -35.02 -21.11
N THR A 196 -6.53 -35.46 -21.61
CA THR A 196 -6.66 -36.61 -22.52
C THR A 196 -6.20 -36.31 -23.94
N ASN A 197 -6.18 -35.03 -24.33
CA ASN A 197 -5.71 -34.56 -25.63
C ASN A 197 -5.21 -33.11 -25.53
N GLU A 198 -4.55 -32.64 -26.59
CA GLU A 198 -3.99 -31.29 -26.65
C GLU A 198 -5.06 -30.19 -26.71
N GLU A 199 -6.25 -30.48 -27.22
CA GLU A 199 -7.33 -29.48 -27.31
C GLU A 199 -7.82 -29.05 -25.93
N GLU A 200 -7.86 -29.98 -24.97
CA GLU A 200 -8.18 -29.67 -23.57
C GLU A 200 -7.17 -28.71 -22.95
N VAL A 201 -5.86 -28.90 -23.20
CA VAL A 201 -4.81 -27.99 -22.71
C VAL A 201 -4.95 -26.61 -23.36
N VAL A 202 -5.22 -26.57 -24.68
CA VAL A 202 -5.42 -25.31 -25.42
C VAL A 202 -6.67 -24.58 -24.92
N ALA A 203 -7.74 -25.29 -24.54
CA ALA A 203 -8.94 -24.71 -23.97
C ALA A 203 -8.68 -24.05 -22.60
N VAL A 204 -7.86 -24.68 -21.74
CA VAL A 204 -7.41 -24.07 -20.48
C VAL A 204 -6.59 -22.80 -20.75
N ILE A 205 -5.68 -22.85 -21.73
CA ILE A 205 -4.93 -21.65 -22.12
C ILE A 205 -5.83 -20.55 -22.71
N ALA A 206 -6.89 -20.91 -23.44
CA ALA A 206 -7.89 -19.95 -23.93
C ALA A 206 -8.62 -19.24 -22.77
N HIS A 207 -8.96 -19.98 -21.72
CA HIS A 207 -9.54 -19.43 -20.48
C HIS A 207 -8.57 -18.43 -19.83
N GLU A 208 -7.30 -18.84 -19.64
CA GLU A 208 -6.27 -17.96 -19.09
C GLU A 208 -6.11 -16.70 -19.94
N LEU A 209 -5.93 -16.83 -21.25
CA LEU A 209 -5.85 -15.71 -22.20
C LEU A 209 -7.06 -14.77 -22.13
N GLY A 210 -8.23 -15.28 -21.75
CA GLY A 210 -9.42 -14.50 -21.42
C GLY A 210 -9.19 -13.53 -20.27
N HIS A 211 -8.56 -13.97 -19.17
CA HIS A 211 -8.20 -13.08 -18.04
C HIS A 211 -7.28 -11.93 -18.46
N TRP A 212 -6.33 -12.19 -19.35
CA TRP A 212 -5.49 -11.14 -19.92
C TRP A 212 -6.29 -10.20 -20.83
N LYS A 213 -7.06 -10.76 -21.77
CA LYS A 213 -7.80 -9.98 -22.76
C LYS A 213 -8.80 -9.03 -22.14
N LEU A 214 -9.39 -9.43 -21.02
CA LEU A 214 -10.38 -8.68 -20.25
C LEU A 214 -9.75 -7.87 -19.09
N ASN A 215 -8.42 -7.78 -19.01
CA ASN A 215 -7.67 -7.04 -17.98
C ASN A 215 -8.00 -7.43 -16.53
N HIS A 216 -8.45 -8.67 -16.28
CA HIS A 216 -8.87 -9.12 -14.95
C HIS A 216 -7.76 -8.97 -13.91
N THR A 217 -6.50 -9.26 -14.24
CA THR A 217 -5.37 -9.11 -13.32
C THR A 217 -5.15 -7.66 -12.88
N MET A 218 -5.25 -6.71 -13.81
CA MET A 218 -5.10 -5.28 -13.50
C MET A 218 -6.27 -4.78 -12.65
N TYR A 219 -7.50 -5.19 -12.99
CA TYR A 219 -8.67 -4.84 -12.19
C TYR A 219 -8.62 -5.41 -10.78
N SER A 220 -8.20 -6.66 -10.62
CA SER A 220 -8.03 -7.28 -9.30
C SER A 220 -6.96 -6.55 -8.49
N PHE A 221 -5.82 -6.19 -9.09
CA PHE A 221 -4.77 -5.42 -8.40
C PHE A 221 -5.28 -4.06 -7.93
N ILE A 222 -5.92 -3.30 -8.80
CA ILE A 222 -6.51 -1.99 -8.45
C ILE A 222 -7.61 -2.17 -7.41
N ALA A 223 -8.52 -3.13 -7.58
CA ALA A 223 -9.60 -3.37 -6.62
C ALA A 223 -9.05 -3.68 -5.22
N VAL A 224 -8.00 -4.51 -5.12
CA VAL A 224 -7.35 -4.82 -3.84
C VAL A 224 -6.74 -3.57 -3.21
N GLN A 225 -5.97 -2.77 -3.95
CA GLN A 225 -5.38 -1.55 -3.38
C GLN A 225 -6.46 -0.60 -2.84
N HIS A 226 -7.55 -0.40 -3.59
CA HIS A 226 -8.55 0.61 -3.24
C HIS A 226 -9.65 0.12 -2.29
N THR A 227 -9.82 -1.19 -2.11
CA THR A 227 -10.69 -1.74 -1.05
C THR A 227 -9.94 -1.88 0.26
N VAL A 228 -8.65 -2.25 0.22
CA VAL A 228 -7.86 -2.52 1.42
C VAL A 228 -7.34 -1.23 2.06
N ILE A 229 -6.91 -0.22 1.29
CA ILE A 229 -6.34 1.01 1.87
C ILE A 229 -7.35 1.79 2.74
N PRO A 230 -8.58 2.10 2.30
CA PRO A 230 -9.56 2.78 3.16
C PRO A 230 -9.91 1.98 4.41
N LEU A 231 -10.04 0.65 4.25
CA LEU A 231 -10.25 -0.27 5.36
C LEU A 231 -9.05 -0.23 6.32
N GLN A 232 -7.83 -0.13 5.82
CA GLN A 232 -6.62 -0.05 6.61
C GLN A 232 -6.57 1.25 7.43
N HIS A 233 -6.96 2.41 6.87
CA HIS A 233 -7.08 3.64 7.66
C HIS A 233 -8.10 3.51 8.80
N LEU A 234 -9.27 2.91 8.52
CA LEU A 234 -10.29 2.68 9.54
C LEU A 234 -9.81 1.70 10.63
N VAL A 235 -9.16 0.62 10.24
CA VAL A 235 -8.58 -0.36 11.16
C VAL A 235 -7.47 0.27 11.99
N ASN A 236 -6.57 1.05 11.37
CA ASN A 236 -5.50 1.75 12.07
C ASN A 236 -6.04 2.75 13.10
N PHE A 237 -7.08 3.50 12.75
CA PHE A 237 -7.76 4.39 13.70
C PHE A 237 -8.31 3.61 14.91
N GLY A 238 -9.03 2.51 14.66
CA GLY A 238 -9.53 1.64 15.72
C GLY A 238 -8.42 1.05 16.59
N LEU A 239 -7.33 0.58 15.98
CA LEU A 239 -6.16 0.05 16.68
C LEU A 239 -5.45 1.12 17.52
N ASN A 240 -5.35 2.36 17.04
CA ASN A 240 -4.78 3.47 17.81
C ASN A 240 -5.62 3.76 19.05
N LEU A 241 -6.95 3.77 18.95
CA LEU A 241 -7.83 3.93 20.12
C LEU A 241 -7.62 2.81 21.14
N VAL A 242 -7.56 1.55 20.68
CA VAL A 242 -7.30 0.40 21.56
C VAL A 242 -5.93 0.50 22.22
N SER A 243 -4.88 0.82 21.45
CA SER A 243 -3.52 1.02 21.95
C SER A 243 -3.46 2.09 23.04
N ARG A 244 -4.17 3.22 22.85
CA ARG A 244 -4.30 4.28 23.86
C ARG A 244 -4.92 3.76 25.16
N THR A 245 -5.93 2.89 25.08
CA THR A 245 -6.51 2.29 26.29
C THR A 245 -5.53 1.38 27.03
N PHE A 246 -4.69 0.65 26.30
CA PHE A 246 -3.66 -0.20 26.91
C PHE A 246 -2.60 0.61 27.63
N GLU A 247 -2.19 1.75 27.08
CA GLU A 247 -1.26 2.67 27.74
C GLU A 247 -1.83 3.19 29.07
N PHE A 248 -3.11 3.61 29.11
CA PHE A 248 -3.74 4.02 30.37
C PHE A 248 -3.86 2.88 31.40
N GLN A 249 -4.13 1.65 30.94
CA GLN A 249 -4.15 0.47 31.82
C GLN A 249 -2.76 0.19 32.40
N ALA A 250 -1.71 0.32 31.60
CA ALA A 250 -0.33 0.16 32.04
C ALA A 250 0.09 1.25 33.03
N ASP A 251 -0.26 2.51 32.77
CA ASP A 251 -0.02 3.63 33.68
C ASP A 251 -0.73 3.44 35.02
N ALA A 252 -2.01 3.02 34.99
CA ALA A 252 -2.78 2.70 36.19
C ALA A 252 -2.18 1.51 36.97
N PHE A 253 -1.63 0.51 36.27
CA PHE A 253 -0.93 -0.60 36.90
C PHE A 253 0.35 -0.13 37.61
N ALA A 254 1.18 0.69 36.96
CA ALA A 254 2.37 1.28 37.57
C ALA A 254 2.03 2.16 38.79
N LYS A 255 0.93 2.93 38.71
CA LYS A 255 0.38 3.71 39.83
C LYS A 255 0.04 2.82 41.03
N LYS A 256 -0.68 1.71 40.82
CA LYS A 256 -1.05 0.75 41.89
C LYS A 256 0.17 0.14 42.59
N LEU A 257 1.28 -0.01 41.88
CA LEU A 257 2.56 -0.48 42.44
C LEU A 257 3.33 0.61 43.20
N GLY A 258 2.81 1.83 43.28
CA GLY A 258 3.44 2.95 43.98
C GLY A 258 4.44 3.76 43.15
N TYR A 259 4.54 3.51 41.83
CA TYR A 259 5.51 4.18 40.95
C TYR A 259 4.99 5.46 40.29
N ALA A 260 3.81 5.96 40.68
CA ALA A 260 3.17 7.11 40.03
C ALA A 260 4.10 8.32 39.84
N LYS A 261 4.75 8.78 40.91
CA LYS A 261 5.67 9.93 40.86
C LYS A 261 6.89 9.67 39.97
N ALA A 262 7.46 8.47 40.04
CA ALA A 262 8.63 8.09 39.24
C ALA A 262 8.28 7.97 37.75
N LEU A 263 7.10 7.44 37.44
CA LEU A 263 6.57 7.35 36.09
C LEU A 263 6.33 8.74 35.49
N CYS A 264 5.65 9.64 36.20
CA CYS A 264 5.46 11.03 35.74
C CYS A 264 6.80 11.71 35.43
N ALA A 265 7.78 11.60 36.34
CA ALA A 265 9.11 12.17 36.12
C ALA A 265 9.83 11.56 34.90
N GLY A 266 9.71 10.24 34.71
CA GLY A 266 10.27 9.54 33.56
C GLY A 266 9.64 9.98 32.23
N LEU A 267 8.32 10.06 32.17
CA LEU A 267 7.58 10.49 30.98
C LEU A 267 7.90 11.93 30.59
N ILE A 268 7.97 12.84 31.57
CA ILE A 268 8.34 14.24 31.35
C ILE A 268 9.77 14.33 30.81
N LYS A 269 10.71 13.59 31.43
CA LYS A 269 12.11 13.57 30.97
C LYS A 269 12.23 13.06 29.53
N LEU A 270 11.53 11.97 29.18
CA LEU A 270 11.53 11.45 27.81
C LEU A 270 10.96 12.45 26.81
N GLN A 271 9.89 13.16 27.19
CA GLN A 271 9.29 14.20 26.34
C GLN A 271 10.27 15.35 26.07
N GLU A 272 11.01 15.78 27.09
CA GLU A 272 12.02 16.84 26.96
C GLU A 272 13.17 16.42 26.05
N GLU A 273 13.75 15.23 26.29
CA GLU A 273 14.89 14.72 25.51
C GLU A 273 14.53 14.49 24.04
N ASN A 274 13.30 14.04 23.77
CA ASN A 274 12.81 13.80 22.41
C ASN A 274 12.28 15.05 21.72
N LEU A 275 12.30 16.23 22.38
CA LEU A 275 11.71 17.48 21.87
C LEU A 275 10.28 17.29 21.35
N SER A 276 9.51 16.44 22.02
CA SER A 276 8.18 16.03 21.55
C SER A 276 7.14 17.13 21.79
N ALA A 277 6.15 17.21 20.88
CA ALA A 277 5.10 18.22 20.94
C ALA A 277 4.33 18.17 22.27
N MET A 278 4.30 19.29 23.00
CA MET A 278 3.64 19.38 24.31
C MET A 278 2.19 19.88 24.21
N ASN A 279 1.88 20.71 23.20
CA ASN A 279 0.52 21.10 22.85
C ASN A 279 0.02 20.21 21.71
N THR A 280 -1.03 19.44 21.97
CA THR A 280 -1.60 18.51 20.98
C THR A 280 -3.09 18.73 20.85
N ASP A 281 -3.58 18.81 19.60
CA ASP A 281 -5.01 18.88 19.30
C ASP A 281 -5.68 17.51 19.56
N PRO A 282 -6.84 17.46 20.22
CA PRO A 282 -7.51 16.20 20.56
C PRO A 282 -7.94 15.35 19.37
N TRP A 283 -8.29 15.96 18.24
CA TRP A 283 -8.70 15.22 17.04
C TRP A 283 -7.49 14.66 16.31
N TYR A 284 -6.44 15.47 16.22
CA TYR A 284 -5.17 15.04 15.68
C TYR A 284 -4.59 13.85 16.46
N SER A 285 -4.51 13.97 17.79
CA SER A 285 -3.97 12.90 18.65
C SER A 285 -4.82 11.63 18.58
N ALA A 286 -6.16 11.77 18.53
CA ALA A 286 -7.04 10.62 18.44
C ALA A 286 -6.85 9.81 17.16
N TYR A 287 -6.52 10.47 16.05
CA TYR A 287 -6.33 9.80 14.78
C TYR A 287 -4.90 9.25 14.61
N HIS A 288 -3.88 10.04 14.95
CA HIS A 288 -2.49 9.72 14.62
C HIS A 288 -1.71 8.98 15.70
N TYR A 289 -2.05 9.16 16.98
CA TYR A 289 -1.18 8.70 18.06
C TYR A 289 -1.63 7.35 18.61
N SER A 290 -0.73 6.38 18.54
CA SER A 290 -0.88 5.09 19.25
C SER A 290 -0.67 5.21 20.77
N HIS A 291 0.02 6.27 21.22
CA HIS A 291 0.20 6.61 22.64
C HIS A 291 -0.57 7.90 22.98
N PRO A 292 -1.28 7.97 24.12
CA PRO A 292 -1.95 9.21 24.51
C PRO A 292 -0.93 10.34 24.75
N PRO A 293 -1.28 11.61 24.43
CA PRO A 293 -0.46 12.78 24.77
C PRO A 293 -0.02 12.78 26.23
N LEU A 294 1.19 13.27 26.50
CA LEU A 294 1.77 13.31 27.85
C LEU A 294 0.81 13.95 28.87
N VAL A 295 0.18 15.07 28.50
CA VAL A 295 -0.76 15.81 29.36
C VAL A 295 -1.93 14.93 29.80
N GLU A 296 -2.47 14.09 28.90
CA GLU A 296 -3.56 13.16 29.23
C GLU A 296 -3.09 12.05 30.18
N ARG A 297 -1.87 11.52 29.95
CA ARG A 297 -1.27 10.48 30.80
C ARG A 297 -0.99 10.98 32.21
N LEU A 298 -0.38 12.16 32.33
CA LEU A 298 -0.10 12.78 33.64
C LEU A 298 -1.39 13.03 34.41
N ALA A 299 -2.42 13.58 33.75
CA ALA A 299 -3.71 13.80 34.38
C ALA A 299 -4.34 12.50 34.91
N ALA A 300 -4.29 11.41 34.13
CA ALA A 300 -4.82 10.11 34.56
C ALA A 300 -4.02 9.48 35.71
N ILE A 301 -2.70 9.67 35.75
CA ILE A 301 -1.83 9.15 36.82
C ILE A 301 -2.05 9.95 38.13
N GLU A 302 -2.19 11.27 38.02
CA GLU A 302 -2.34 12.19 39.17
C GLU A 302 -3.76 12.25 39.72
N GLU A 303 -4.76 11.82 38.96
CA GLU A 303 -6.14 11.74 39.43
C GLU A 303 -6.20 10.91 40.73
N PRO A 304 -6.74 11.44 41.83
CA PRO A 304 -6.85 10.67 43.07
C PRO A 304 -7.68 9.43 42.79
N ASP A 305 -7.30 8.28 43.36
CA ASP A 305 -8.14 7.10 43.26
C ASP A 305 -9.51 7.48 43.82
N SER A 306 -10.53 7.50 42.96
CA SER A 306 -11.90 7.68 43.40
C SER A 306 -12.11 6.67 44.51
N LYS A 307 -12.53 7.16 45.69
CA LYS A 307 -12.87 6.29 46.82
C LYS A 307 -13.85 5.26 46.27
N LYS A 308 -13.37 4.03 46.06
CA LYS A 308 -14.26 2.90 45.85
C LYS A 308 -15.02 2.79 47.16
N GLU A 309 -16.29 3.15 47.11
CA GLU A 309 -17.25 2.69 48.10
C GLU A 309 -17.12 1.17 48.17
N ASP A 310 -16.89 0.68 49.39
CA ASP A 310 -16.74 -0.72 49.75
C ASP A 310 -17.96 -1.57 49.35
#